data_AF-A0A8H8DCE5-F1
#
_entry.id   AF-A0A8H8DCE5-F1
#
_cell.length_a   1.000
_cell.length_b   1.000
_cell.length_c   1.000
_cell.angle_alpha   90.00
_cell.angle_beta   90.00
_cell.angle_gamma   90.00
#
_symmetry.space_group_name_H-M   'P 1'
#
loop_
_entity.id
_entity.type
_entity.pdbx_description
1 polymer ?
#
loop_
_entity_poly.entity_id
_entity_poly.type
_entity_poly.pdbx_seq_one_letter_code
_entity_poly.pdbx_strand_id
1 'polypeptide(L)'
;MWKLAILIILSASINALQLPLVAPDQDPFYLAPPDFKSAPLGTILRSRPTPNKLVNICFTFELKRSWQILYRSQNSFGEPTAIVMTVMEPFNSQPSKVLSYQTFQDSANINCSPSYGFQYGAPLSTISSQLDMRFLVPALKQGYYVISSDYEGFNSSFVAGRQSGYAVLDGVRAALQSKSTTGIDPSAKVVLWGYSGGSIASGWAASLQPTYAHELKENLLGCALGGFVTNITATAEITDGGFFAGLIPLALHGLSNEYQEFKQILNENIDSQHTEFFNQGLERCFAGGMSFFRFRSFFQGPNRTFPRGFDLLHDETIGKIIQDNCVCHLNQTYLPQIPIFLYHGLFDEIVPITGPRHIFKQWCSWGIKSLEFAEDLLTAHVGQQIIGAAAAWTWIEKLFNGGNPVEGCVHTQRLNNLYFYPEVKQETKDYFLGFEFSILDYIIGGKTFDISIS
;
A
#
# COMPACT_ATOMS: atom_id res chain seq x y z
N MET A 1 38.52 12.97 -49.94
CA MET A 1 38.77 13.14 -48.49
C MET A 1 37.52 13.52 -47.67
N TRP A 2 36.31 13.69 -48.25
CA TRP A 2 35.10 13.99 -47.46
C TRP A 2 34.12 12.81 -47.26
N LYS A 3 34.31 11.68 -47.96
CA LYS A 3 33.42 10.50 -47.81
C LYS A 3 33.80 9.56 -46.65
N LEU A 4 35.01 9.68 -46.09
CA LEU A 4 35.45 8.86 -44.96
C LEU A 4 35.12 9.49 -43.59
N ALA A 5 34.88 10.79 -43.53
CA ALA A 5 34.51 11.49 -42.30
C ALA A 5 33.03 11.27 -41.91
N ILE A 6 32.16 10.98 -42.87
CA ILE A 6 30.73 10.74 -42.61
C ILE A 6 30.49 9.34 -42.03
N LEU A 7 31.37 8.36 -42.30
CA LEU A 7 31.22 7.00 -41.78
C LEU A 7 31.65 6.85 -40.31
N ILE A 8 32.43 7.80 -39.77
CA ILE A 8 32.89 7.79 -38.38
C ILE A 8 31.95 8.61 -37.47
N ILE A 9 31.15 9.52 -38.04
CA ILE A 9 30.17 10.31 -37.29
C ILE A 9 28.81 9.58 -37.16
N LEU A 10 28.57 8.51 -37.95
CA LEU A 10 27.34 7.72 -37.93
C LEU A 10 27.42 6.40 -37.12
N SER A 11 28.53 6.11 -36.45
CA SER A 11 28.70 4.89 -35.64
C SER A 11 28.83 5.13 -34.13
N ALA A 12 28.78 6.39 -33.68
CA ALA A 12 28.56 6.75 -32.27
C ALA A 12 27.08 7.04 -32.00
N SER A 13 26.18 6.27 -32.59
CA SER A 13 24.92 5.97 -31.92
C SER A 13 25.32 5.18 -30.69
N ILE A 14 25.57 5.88 -29.58
CA ILE A 14 25.39 5.30 -28.26
C ILE A 14 23.94 4.87 -28.28
N ASN A 15 23.68 3.62 -28.70
CA ASN A 15 22.60 2.86 -28.13
C ASN A 15 22.90 2.98 -26.64
N ALA A 16 22.23 3.93 -25.97
CA ALA A 16 22.01 3.81 -24.56
C ALA A 16 21.27 2.49 -24.47
N LEU A 17 22.05 1.41 -24.30
CA LEU A 17 21.55 0.08 -24.11
C LEU A 17 20.65 0.28 -22.91
N GLN A 18 19.33 0.34 -23.14
CA GLN A 18 18.37 0.40 -22.06
C GLN A 18 18.57 -0.93 -21.34
N LEU A 19 19.47 -0.92 -20.35
CA LEU A 19 19.69 -2.08 -19.53
C LEU A 19 18.32 -2.42 -18.95
N PRO A 20 17.82 -3.64 -19.16
CA PRO A 20 16.53 -4.04 -18.66
C PRO A 20 16.51 -3.78 -17.16
N LEU A 21 15.39 -3.26 -16.67
CA LEU A 21 15.22 -2.97 -15.25
C LEU A 21 15.42 -4.28 -14.47
N VAL A 22 16.48 -4.33 -13.65
CA VAL A 22 16.84 -5.54 -12.90
C VAL A 22 15.78 -5.82 -11.84
N ALA A 23 15.29 -7.05 -11.82
CA ALA A 23 14.29 -7.50 -10.84
C ALA A 23 14.86 -7.48 -9.41
N PRO A 24 14.05 -7.16 -8.39
CA PRO A 24 14.49 -7.10 -6.99
C PRO A 24 15.27 -8.33 -6.50
N ASP A 25 14.84 -9.54 -6.84
CA ASP A 25 15.50 -10.78 -6.46
C ASP A 25 16.90 -10.98 -7.09
N GLN A 26 17.21 -10.23 -8.16
CA GLN A 26 18.50 -10.24 -8.86
C GLN A 26 19.29 -8.95 -8.64
N ASP A 27 18.75 -7.97 -7.93
CA ASP A 27 19.36 -6.65 -7.73
C ASP A 27 20.08 -6.58 -6.36
N PRO A 28 21.41 -6.44 -6.34
CA PRO A 28 22.17 -6.34 -5.08
C PRO A 28 21.74 -5.18 -4.17
N PHE A 29 20.96 -4.22 -4.65
CA PHE A 29 20.37 -3.15 -3.81
C PHE A 29 19.36 -3.69 -2.79
N TYR A 30 18.68 -4.81 -3.07
CA TYR A 30 17.72 -5.47 -2.17
C TYR A 30 18.39 -6.48 -1.23
N LEU A 31 19.70 -6.34 -1.00
CA LEU A 31 20.44 -7.11 -0.01
C LEU A 31 20.88 -6.20 1.14
N ALA A 32 20.72 -6.63 2.39
CA ALA A 32 21.26 -5.87 3.51
C ALA A 32 22.80 -6.00 3.56
N PRO A 33 23.56 -4.91 3.81
CA PRO A 33 25.01 -5.01 3.97
C PRO A 33 25.36 -5.78 5.25
N PRO A 34 26.49 -6.51 5.34
CA PRO A 34 26.75 -7.47 6.43
C PRO A 34 26.66 -6.92 7.87
N ASP A 35 27.00 -5.66 8.08
CA ASP A 35 27.08 -4.98 9.38
C ASP A 35 25.82 -4.18 9.76
N PHE A 36 24.77 -4.22 8.94
CA PHE A 36 23.56 -3.42 9.16
C PHE A 36 22.84 -3.71 10.47
N LYS A 37 22.98 -4.93 11.02
CA LYS A 37 22.12 -5.44 12.10
C LYS A 37 22.17 -4.59 13.36
N SER A 38 23.34 -4.00 13.68
CA SER A 38 23.56 -3.13 14.84
C SER A 38 23.18 -1.67 14.62
N ALA A 39 22.88 -1.27 13.37
CA ALA A 39 22.46 0.09 13.07
C ALA A 39 21.11 0.39 13.75
N PRO A 40 20.89 1.63 14.23
CA PRO A 40 19.58 2.06 14.71
C PRO A 40 18.49 1.88 13.65
N LEU A 41 17.26 1.61 14.09
CA LEU A 41 16.08 1.51 13.23
C LEU A 41 15.87 2.82 12.43
N GLY A 42 15.55 2.69 11.15
CA GLY A 42 15.45 3.82 10.21
C GLY A 42 16.78 4.35 9.68
N THR A 43 17.92 3.79 10.07
CA THR A 43 19.23 4.19 9.51
C THR A 43 19.25 3.93 8.00
N ILE A 44 19.66 4.94 7.22
CA ILE A 44 19.90 4.81 5.78
C ILE A 44 21.16 3.96 5.57
N LEU A 45 20.99 2.80 4.94
CA LEU A 45 22.07 1.86 4.65
C LEU A 45 22.69 2.14 3.28
N ARG A 46 21.84 2.39 2.29
CA ARG A 46 22.24 2.77 0.92
C ARG A 46 21.19 3.68 0.30
N SER A 47 21.60 4.47 -0.68
CA SER A 47 20.69 5.21 -1.53
C SER A 47 21.19 5.21 -2.97
N ARG A 48 20.26 5.32 -3.92
CA ARG A 48 20.56 5.53 -5.35
C ARG A 48 19.44 6.35 -5.98
N PRO A 49 19.70 7.12 -7.06
CA PRO A 49 18.63 7.53 -7.96
C PRO A 49 17.83 6.30 -8.43
N THR A 50 16.52 6.44 -8.66
CA THR A 50 15.76 5.32 -9.23
C THR A 50 16.39 4.90 -10.56
N PRO A 51 16.65 3.60 -10.80
CA PRO A 51 17.29 3.12 -12.02
C PRO A 51 16.66 3.67 -13.30
N ASN A 52 15.32 3.70 -13.34
CA ASN A 52 14.54 4.29 -14.41
C ASN A 52 13.60 5.39 -13.89
N LYS A 53 13.03 6.17 -14.81
CA LYS A 53 11.97 7.14 -14.51
C LYS A 53 10.75 6.41 -13.93
N LEU A 54 10.06 7.04 -12.99
CA LEU A 54 8.77 6.55 -12.54
C LEU A 54 7.71 6.88 -13.59
N VAL A 55 6.81 5.93 -13.87
CA VAL A 55 5.79 6.06 -14.92
C VAL A 55 4.45 5.52 -14.48
N ASN A 56 3.40 6.01 -15.11
CA ASN A 56 2.06 5.49 -15.03
C ASN A 56 1.48 5.34 -16.45
N ILE A 57 0.67 4.30 -16.66
CA ILE A 57 0.09 3.97 -17.97
C ILE A 57 -1.15 4.80 -18.36
N CYS A 58 -1.85 5.37 -17.38
CA CYS A 58 -3.11 6.10 -17.56
C CYS A 58 -2.93 7.62 -17.55
N PHE A 59 -1.87 8.13 -16.94
CA PHE A 59 -1.60 9.57 -16.85
C PHE A 59 -0.10 9.85 -16.72
N THR A 60 0.29 11.09 -17.02
CA THR A 60 1.65 11.57 -16.84
C THR A 60 1.76 12.45 -15.60
N PHE A 61 2.90 12.36 -14.94
CA PHE A 61 3.32 13.28 -13.89
C PHE A 61 4.84 13.43 -13.99
N GLU A 62 5.37 14.58 -13.59
CA GLU A 62 6.79 14.84 -13.66
C GLU A 62 7.36 15.02 -12.25
N LEU A 63 8.51 14.38 -12.03
CA LEU A 63 9.31 14.52 -10.82
C LEU A 63 10.59 15.26 -11.15
N LYS A 64 11.04 16.09 -10.22
CA LYS A 64 12.37 16.70 -10.29
C LYS A 64 13.44 15.63 -10.12
N ARG A 65 13.27 14.79 -9.08
CA ARG A 65 14.15 13.66 -8.77
C ARG A 65 13.37 12.55 -8.08
N SER A 66 13.90 11.34 -8.15
CA SER A 66 13.43 10.18 -7.41
C SER A 66 14.60 9.31 -6.96
N TRP A 67 14.47 8.70 -5.79
CA TRP A 67 15.48 7.82 -5.21
C TRP A 67 14.87 6.51 -4.74
N GLN A 68 15.68 5.46 -4.72
CA GLN A 68 15.49 4.34 -3.82
C GLN A 68 16.42 4.48 -2.62
N ILE A 69 15.87 4.27 -1.43
CA ILE A 69 16.62 4.26 -0.17
C ILE A 69 16.42 2.90 0.48
N LEU A 70 17.52 2.22 0.78
CA LEU A 70 17.55 1.03 1.61
C LEU A 70 17.80 1.47 3.06
N TYR A 71 16.92 1.10 3.97
CA TYR A 71 17.02 1.46 5.38
C TYR A 71 16.83 0.27 6.31
N ARG A 72 17.34 0.41 7.52
CA ARG A 72 17.28 -0.57 8.60
C ARG A 72 15.86 -0.66 9.19
N SER A 73 15.29 -1.86 9.32
CA SER A 73 13.99 -2.09 9.99
C SER A 73 13.94 -3.46 10.69
N GLN A 74 12.82 -3.94 11.22
CA GLN A 74 12.74 -5.26 11.85
C GLN A 74 11.51 -6.04 11.41
N ASN A 75 11.61 -7.37 11.39
CA ASN A 75 10.49 -8.23 11.02
C ASN A 75 9.45 -8.35 12.15
N SER A 76 8.43 -9.19 11.95
CA SER A 76 7.33 -9.37 12.91
C SER A 76 7.79 -9.87 14.28
N PHE A 77 8.96 -10.51 14.34
CA PHE A 77 9.60 -11.06 15.54
C PHE A 77 10.65 -10.12 16.16
N GLY A 78 10.86 -8.93 15.58
CA GLY A 78 11.88 -7.97 16.02
C GLY A 78 13.30 -8.29 15.54
N GLU A 79 13.45 -9.24 14.60
CA GLU A 79 14.75 -9.59 14.07
C GLU A 79 15.22 -8.57 13.01
N PRO A 80 16.54 -8.37 12.86
CA PRO A 80 17.06 -7.43 11.90
C PRO A 80 16.68 -7.69 10.43
N THR A 81 16.02 -6.73 9.76
CA THR A 81 15.84 -6.69 8.31
C THR A 81 16.17 -5.31 7.70
N ALA A 82 16.12 -5.22 6.38
CA ALA A 82 16.21 -3.96 5.66
C ALA A 82 15.03 -3.85 4.69
N ILE A 83 14.63 -2.61 4.39
CA ILE A 83 13.48 -2.31 3.55
C ILE A 83 13.91 -1.26 2.52
N VAL A 84 13.36 -1.36 1.31
CA VAL A 84 13.52 -0.35 0.28
C VAL A 84 12.31 0.58 0.30
N MET A 85 12.54 1.88 0.13
CA MET A 85 11.49 2.83 -0.22
C MET A 85 11.84 3.62 -1.47
N THR A 86 10.81 4.06 -2.18
CA THR A 86 10.91 5.10 -3.19
C THR A 86 10.61 6.47 -2.57
N VAL A 87 11.48 7.44 -2.82
CA VAL A 87 11.28 8.86 -2.48
C VAL A 87 11.09 9.66 -3.75
N MET A 88 10.05 10.51 -3.79
CA MET A 88 9.65 11.31 -4.95
C MET A 88 9.71 12.80 -4.59
N GLU A 89 10.55 13.57 -5.30
CA GLU A 89 10.63 15.04 -5.17
C GLU A 89 9.92 15.72 -6.35
N PRO A 90 8.86 16.50 -6.12
CA PRO A 90 8.23 17.31 -7.16
C PRO A 90 9.06 18.58 -7.48
N PHE A 91 8.78 19.23 -8.61
CA PHE A 91 9.51 20.46 -9.01
C PHE A 91 9.26 21.66 -8.08
N ASN A 92 8.05 21.78 -7.55
CA ASN A 92 7.64 22.80 -6.58
C ASN A 92 7.80 22.31 -5.13
N SER A 93 8.86 21.56 -4.84
CA SER A 93 9.03 20.84 -3.58
C SER A 93 8.98 21.74 -2.34
N GLN A 94 8.26 21.25 -1.33
CA GLN A 94 8.18 21.78 0.04
C GLN A 94 8.84 20.74 0.97
N PRO A 95 10.14 20.88 1.28
CA PRO A 95 10.88 19.89 2.07
C PRO A 95 10.34 19.58 3.46
N SER A 96 9.47 20.43 4.00
CA SER A 96 8.82 20.27 5.30
C SER A 96 7.52 19.45 5.28
N LYS A 97 7.07 18.96 4.11
CA LYS A 97 5.81 18.20 3.97
C LYS A 97 6.03 16.90 3.21
N VAL A 98 5.71 15.77 3.85
CA VAL A 98 5.89 14.43 3.29
C VAL A 98 4.61 13.61 3.41
N LEU A 99 4.08 13.10 2.31
CA LEU A 99 3.08 12.04 2.34
C LEU A 99 3.80 10.68 2.37
N SER A 100 3.56 9.88 3.40
CA SER A 100 3.94 8.47 3.40
C SER A 100 2.76 7.66 2.86
N TYR A 101 2.88 7.22 1.61
CA TYR A 101 1.83 6.49 0.91
C TYR A 101 2.14 4.99 0.91
N GLN A 102 1.17 4.16 1.28
CA GLN A 102 1.31 2.71 1.30
C GLN A 102 0.56 2.13 0.10
N THR A 103 1.33 1.70 -0.90
CA THR A 103 0.77 1.09 -2.13
C THR A 103 0.25 -0.30 -1.86
N PHE A 104 -0.94 -0.66 -2.36
CA PHE A 104 -1.46 -2.03 -2.23
C PHE A 104 -0.64 -3.01 -3.09
N GLN A 105 0.43 -3.57 -2.53
CA GLN A 105 1.28 -4.56 -3.21
C GLN A 105 0.56 -5.90 -3.38
N ASP A 106 -0.04 -6.37 -2.29
CA ASP A 106 -0.95 -7.51 -2.21
C ASP A 106 -0.38 -8.77 -2.89
N SER A 107 0.85 -9.14 -2.54
CA SER A 107 1.58 -10.21 -3.23
C SER A 107 2.65 -10.87 -2.35
N ALA A 108 2.84 -12.18 -2.50
CA ALA A 108 3.88 -12.92 -1.77
C ALA A 108 5.25 -12.98 -2.49
N ASN A 109 5.53 -12.05 -3.40
CA ASN A 109 6.72 -12.08 -4.25
C ASN A 109 7.45 -10.72 -4.29
N ILE A 110 8.77 -10.74 -4.04
CA ILE A 110 9.60 -9.53 -3.97
C ILE A 110 9.65 -8.75 -5.29
N ASN A 111 9.47 -9.43 -6.42
CA ASN A 111 9.40 -8.80 -7.74
C ASN A 111 8.09 -8.04 -7.98
N CYS A 112 7.21 -7.99 -6.98
CA CYS A 112 6.00 -7.17 -6.96
C CYS A 112 6.14 -5.91 -6.10
N SER A 113 7.32 -5.68 -5.52
CA SER A 113 7.61 -4.51 -4.68
C SER A 113 7.26 -3.20 -5.38
N PRO A 114 6.56 -2.24 -4.73
CA PRO A 114 6.21 -0.95 -5.30
C PRO A 114 7.40 -0.21 -5.91
N SER A 115 8.56 -0.24 -5.26
CA SER A 115 9.74 0.46 -5.74
C SER A 115 10.29 -0.07 -7.07
N TYR A 116 9.97 -1.32 -7.43
CA TYR A 116 10.20 -1.89 -8.75
C TYR A 116 9.04 -1.55 -9.71
N GLY A 117 7.79 -1.78 -9.27
CA GLY A 117 6.60 -1.60 -10.11
C GLY A 117 6.38 -0.17 -10.64
N PHE A 118 6.80 0.85 -9.89
CA PHE A 118 6.68 2.25 -10.32
C PHE A 118 7.54 2.62 -11.53
N GLN A 119 8.56 1.84 -11.87
CA GLN A 119 9.59 2.25 -12.82
C GLN A 119 9.25 1.88 -14.27
N TYR A 120 9.68 2.72 -15.21
CA TYR A 120 9.62 2.40 -16.64
C TYR A 120 10.41 1.12 -16.92
N GLY A 121 9.83 0.25 -17.74
CA GLY A 121 10.42 -1.06 -18.04
C GLY A 121 10.13 -2.14 -17.01
N ALA A 122 9.41 -1.84 -15.92
CA ALA A 122 8.85 -2.87 -15.06
C ALA A 122 7.83 -3.74 -15.83
N PRO A 123 7.74 -5.05 -15.54
CA PRO A 123 6.85 -5.96 -16.25
C PRO A 123 5.39 -5.61 -15.99
N LEU A 124 4.51 -5.90 -16.95
CA LEU A 124 3.06 -5.66 -16.82
C LEU A 124 2.42 -6.39 -15.62
N SER A 125 3.07 -7.41 -15.05
CA SER A 125 2.61 -8.04 -13.82
C SER A 125 2.52 -7.07 -12.64
N THR A 126 3.34 -6.00 -12.59
CA THR A 126 3.36 -5.00 -11.50
C THR A 126 2.49 -3.78 -11.78
N ILE A 127 1.63 -3.82 -12.81
CA ILE A 127 0.84 -2.68 -13.27
C ILE A 127 -0.04 -2.03 -12.21
N SER A 128 -0.46 -2.81 -11.21
CA SER A 128 -1.24 -2.34 -10.06
C SER A 128 -0.51 -1.25 -9.28
N SER A 129 0.81 -1.37 -9.08
CA SER A 129 1.61 -0.34 -8.42
C SER A 129 1.56 0.97 -9.20
N GLN A 130 1.64 0.91 -10.53
CA GLN A 130 1.51 2.11 -11.36
C GLN A 130 0.12 2.71 -11.24
N LEU A 131 -0.96 1.93 -11.42
CA LEU A 131 -2.34 2.41 -11.30
C LEU A 131 -2.61 3.11 -9.95
N ASP A 132 -2.03 2.59 -8.87
CA ASP A 132 -2.14 3.16 -7.53
C ASP A 132 -1.47 4.54 -7.39
N MET A 133 -0.49 4.87 -8.25
CA MET A 133 0.19 6.17 -8.22
C MET A 133 -0.75 7.36 -8.44
N ARG A 134 -1.99 7.16 -8.91
CA ARG A 134 -2.96 8.27 -9.02
C ARG A 134 -3.26 8.92 -7.68
N PHE A 135 -3.18 8.18 -6.58
CA PHE A 135 -3.50 8.71 -5.25
C PHE A 135 -2.37 9.57 -4.66
N LEU A 136 -1.13 9.39 -5.11
CA LEU A 136 0.01 10.21 -4.67
C LEU A 136 0.20 11.51 -5.49
N VAL A 137 -0.39 11.61 -6.68
CA VAL A 137 -0.21 12.79 -7.55
C VAL A 137 -0.75 14.09 -6.97
N PRO A 138 -1.91 14.14 -6.28
CA PRO A 138 -2.35 15.36 -5.61
C PRO A 138 -1.29 15.92 -4.65
N ALA A 139 -0.59 15.04 -3.91
CA ALA A 139 0.51 15.44 -3.04
C ALA A 139 1.69 16.02 -3.82
N LEU A 140 2.12 15.34 -4.89
CA LEU A 140 3.18 15.83 -5.75
C LEU A 140 2.83 17.19 -6.39
N LYS A 141 1.59 17.39 -6.83
CA LYS A 141 1.11 18.67 -7.39
C LYS A 141 1.14 19.80 -6.37
N GLN A 142 0.83 19.53 -5.11
CA GLN A 142 0.98 20.50 -4.02
C GLN A 142 2.43 20.69 -3.54
N GLY A 143 3.40 20.03 -4.19
CA GLY A 143 4.81 20.16 -3.85
C GLY A 143 5.22 19.31 -2.65
N TYR A 144 4.38 18.40 -2.17
CA TYR A 144 4.74 17.53 -1.05
C TYR A 144 5.66 16.42 -1.56
N TYR A 145 6.67 16.08 -0.77
CA TYR A 145 7.42 14.86 -1.02
C TYR A 145 6.50 13.66 -0.83
N VAL A 146 6.71 12.60 -1.60
CA VAL A 146 6.05 11.31 -1.38
C VAL A 146 7.09 10.27 -1.08
N ILE A 147 6.87 9.47 -0.03
CA ILE A 147 7.63 8.26 0.25
C ILE A 147 6.69 7.05 0.17
N SER A 148 7.17 5.94 -0.40
CA SER A 148 6.44 4.67 -0.44
C SER A 148 7.41 3.54 -0.16
N SER A 149 7.23 2.88 0.97
CA SER A 149 8.05 1.73 1.37
C SER A 149 7.50 0.44 0.80
N ASP A 150 8.39 -0.48 0.44
CA ASP A 150 8.08 -1.87 0.12
C ASP A 150 7.80 -2.61 1.44
N TYR A 151 6.68 -2.26 2.09
CA TYR A 151 6.40 -2.57 3.49
C TYR A 151 6.26 -4.07 3.78
N GLU A 152 6.04 -4.90 2.77
CA GLU A 152 6.01 -6.35 2.91
C GLU A 152 7.43 -6.95 3.08
N GLY A 153 8.46 -6.14 2.86
CA GLY A 153 9.86 -6.48 3.04
C GLY A 153 10.40 -7.50 2.03
N PHE A 154 11.65 -7.93 2.24
CA PHE A 154 12.32 -8.86 1.31
C PHE A 154 11.63 -10.22 1.18
N ASN A 155 10.89 -10.63 2.20
CA ASN A 155 10.11 -11.85 2.18
C ASN A 155 8.74 -11.67 1.53
N SER A 156 8.33 -10.43 1.20
CA SER A 156 6.98 -10.12 0.70
C SER A 156 5.90 -10.76 1.57
N SER A 157 5.98 -10.45 2.85
CA SER A 157 5.13 -10.98 3.90
C SER A 157 3.76 -10.30 3.87
N PHE A 158 3.03 -10.42 2.75
CA PHE A 158 1.70 -9.83 2.60
C PHE A 158 0.80 -10.23 3.79
N VAL A 159 0.01 -9.27 4.26
CA VAL A 159 -0.82 -9.26 5.48
C VAL A 159 -0.09 -9.42 6.83
N ALA A 160 1.25 -9.52 6.85
CA ALA A 160 2.01 -9.45 8.11
C ALA A 160 2.01 -8.02 8.67
N GLY A 161 1.21 -7.80 9.69
CA GLY A 161 0.90 -6.49 10.25
C GLY A 161 2.08 -5.80 10.93
N ARG A 162 2.80 -6.53 11.79
CA ARG A 162 3.95 -5.98 12.52
C ARG A 162 5.08 -5.57 11.58
N GLN A 163 5.49 -6.49 10.68
CA GLN A 163 6.46 -6.22 9.61
C GLN A 163 6.11 -4.94 8.84
N SER A 164 4.89 -4.86 8.32
CA SER A 164 4.47 -3.71 7.51
C SER A 164 4.42 -2.40 8.29
N GLY A 165 3.93 -2.41 9.53
CA GLY A 165 3.93 -1.22 10.39
C GLY A 165 5.33 -0.75 10.78
N TYR A 166 6.25 -1.67 11.10
CA TYR A 166 7.65 -1.33 11.39
C TYR A 166 8.34 -0.74 10.17
N ALA A 167 8.18 -1.35 9.00
CA ALA A 167 8.71 -0.85 7.74
C ALA A 167 8.25 0.58 7.48
N VAL A 168 6.95 0.88 7.60
CA VAL A 168 6.42 2.23 7.37
C VAL A 168 7.03 3.26 8.35
N LEU A 169 7.06 2.96 9.66
CA LEU A 169 7.58 3.89 10.66
C LEU A 169 9.10 4.10 10.51
N ASP A 170 9.86 3.05 10.20
CA ASP A 170 11.29 3.16 9.94
C ASP A 170 11.60 3.87 8.62
N GLY A 171 10.73 3.72 7.61
CA GLY A 171 10.79 4.50 6.38
C GLY A 171 10.58 6.00 6.63
N VAL A 172 9.69 6.36 7.55
CA VAL A 172 9.55 7.76 8.01
C VAL A 172 10.82 8.24 8.70
N ARG A 173 11.40 7.45 9.62
CA ARG A 173 12.70 7.78 10.25
C ARG A 173 13.79 8.00 9.21
N ALA A 174 13.90 7.11 8.23
CA ALA A 174 14.87 7.20 7.15
C ALA A 174 14.65 8.45 6.29
N ALA A 175 13.40 8.77 5.95
CA ALA A 175 13.06 9.96 5.18
C ALA A 175 13.48 11.25 5.91
N LEU A 176 13.19 11.37 7.21
CA LEU A 176 13.58 12.52 8.02
C LEU A 176 15.11 12.65 8.19
N GLN A 177 15.85 11.54 8.11
CA GLN A 177 17.32 11.54 8.13
C GLN A 177 17.95 11.80 6.75
N SER A 178 17.15 11.87 5.68
CA SER A 178 17.65 11.88 4.30
C SER A 178 17.99 13.27 3.72
N LYS A 179 18.05 14.33 4.54
CA LYS A 179 18.26 15.71 4.07
C LYS A 179 19.44 15.87 3.11
N SER A 180 20.58 15.22 3.40
CA SER A 180 21.77 15.29 2.57
C SER A 180 21.61 14.63 1.19
N THR A 181 20.65 13.72 1.04
CA THR A 181 20.38 12.96 -0.20
C THR A 181 19.18 13.52 -0.96
N THR A 182 18.05 13.72 -0.27
CA THR A 182 16.74 14.03 -0.88
C THR A 182 16.32 15.49 -0.69
N GLY A 183 16.90 16.17 0.30
CA GLY A 183 16.51 17.50 0.73
C GLY A 183 15.39 17.56 1.77
N ILE A 184 14.71 16.44 2.10
CA ILE A 184 13.64 16.41 3.11
C ILE A 184 14.14 16.96 4.44
N ASP A 185 13.37 17.86 5.06
CA ASP A 185 13.74 18.45 6.33
C ASP A 185 13.58 17.44 7.49
N PRO A 186 14.52 17.37 8.44
CA PRO A 186 14.41 16.48 9.61
C PRO A 186 13.19 16.76 10.51
N SER A 187 12.66 17.99 10.46
CA SER A 187 11.45 18.40 11.16
C SER A 187 10.19 18.31 10.29
N ALA A 188 10.27 17.73 9.09
CA ALA A 188 9.15 17.64 8.17
C ALA A 188 7.96 16.96 8.85
N LYS A 189 6.78 17.49 8.52
CA LYS A 189 5.51 16.92 8.92
C LYS A 189 5.11 15.84 7.93
N VAL A 190 4.52 14.77 8.45
CA VAL A 190 4.23 13.57 7.71
C VAL A 190 2.78 13.17 7.92
N VAL A 191 2.08 12.78 6.85
CA VAL A 191 0.78 12.12 6.94
C VAL A 191 0.91 10.72 6.35
N LEU A 192 0.35 9.72 7.02
CA LEU A 192 0.29 8.34 6.51
C LEU A 192 -1.00 8.17 5.71
N TRP A 193 -0.97 7.44 4.59
CA TRP A 193 -2.17 7.13 3.83
C TRP A 193 -2.06 5.78 3.12
N GLY A 194 -3.06 4.93 3.31
CA GLY A 194 -3.20 3.66 2.61
C GLY A 194 -4.66 3.28 2.38
N TYR A 195 -4.91 2.60 1.25
CA TYR A 195 -6.20 2.04 0.90
C TYR A 195 -6.11 0.52 0.71
N SER A 196 -7.15 -0.23 1.06
CA SER A 196 -7.19 -1.69 0.87
C SER A 196 -5.99 -2.38 1.54
N GLY A 197 -5.17 -3.17 0.84
CA GLY A 197 -3.95 -3.74 1.42
C GLY A 197 -2.97 -2.70 1.98
N GLY A 198 -2.88 -1.51 1.37
CA GLY A 198 -2.07 -0.40 1.91
C GLY A 198 -2.58 0.09 3.27
N SER A 199 -3.88 -0.03 3.55
CA SER A 199 -4.47 0.33 4.84
C SER A 199 -4.01 -0.60 5.98
N ILE A 200 -3.59 -1.84 5.68
CA ILE A 200 -2.97 -2.75 6.65
C ILE A 200 -1.71 -2.08 7.19
N ALA A 201 -0.80 -1.69 6.29
CA ALA A 201 0.48 -1.10 6.64
C ALA A 201 0.31 0.24 7.38
N SER A 202 -0.53 1.15 6.87
CA SER A 202 -0.79 2.44 7.53
C SER A 202 -1.49 2.29 8.88
N GLY A 203 -2.43 1.34 9.00
CA GLY A 203 -3.18 1.09 10.23
C GLY A 203 -2.32 0.45 11.32
N TRP A 204 -1.46 -0.50 10.95
CA TRP A 204 -0.45 -1.07 11.85
C TRP A 204 0.60 -0.03 12.24
N ALA A 205 1.07 0.80 11.31
CA ALA A 205 1.98 1.90 11.64
C ALA A 205 1.37 2.88 12.67
N ALA A 206 0.11 3.28 12.47
CA ALA A 206 -0.59 4.16 13.41
C ALA A 206 -0.76 3.52 14.81
N SER A 207 -1.05 2.21 14.84
CA SER A 207 -1.25 1.47 16.10
C SER A 207 0.07 1.15 16.82
N LEU A 208 1.16 0.96 16.08
CA LEU A 208 2.49 0.68 16.64
C LEU A 208 3.27 1.93 17.04
N GLN A 209 2.95 3.09 16.45
CA GLN A 209 3.61 4.36 16.73
C GLN A 209 3.80 4.62 18.23
N PRO A 210 2.81 4.46 19.12
CA PRO A 210 2.96 4.77 20.55
C PRO A 210 4.02 3.93 21.26
N THR A 211 4.23 2.68 20.83
CA THR A 211 5.13 1.73 21.49
C THR A 211 6.46 1.54 20.76
N TYR A 212 6.48 1.73 19.44
CA TYR A 212 7.64 1.44 18.59
C TYR A 212 8.38 2.70 18.14
N ALA A 213 7.63 3.77 17.85
CA ALA A 213 8.16 5.01 17.29
C ALA A 213 7.50 6.24 17.95
N HIS A 214 7.55 6.27 19.27
CA HIS A 214 6.89 7.28 20.09
C HIS A 214 7.41 8.70 19.76
N GLU A 215 8.68 8.81 19.40
CA GLU A 215 9.33 10.05 18.99
C GLU A 215 8.77 10.64 17.70
N LEU A 216 8.20 9.81 16.81
CA LEU A 216 7.60 10.28 15.56
C LEU A 216 6.26 10.99 15.76
N LYS A 217 5.69 10.98 16.97
CA LYS A 217 4.43 11.68 17.28
C LYS A 217 4.47 13.16 16.88
N GLU A 218 5.63 13.79 17.03
CA GLU A 218 5.82 15.20 16.69
C GLU A 218 5.85 15.43 15.18
N ASN A 219 6.26 14.44 14.38
CA ASN A 219 6.32 14.52 12.92
C ASN A 219 5.00 14.11 12.27
N LEU A 220 4.32 13.10 12.80
CA LEU A 220 3.10 12.54 12.22
C LEU A 220 1.87 13.41 12.54
N LEU A 221 1.31 14.05 11.51
CA LEU A 221 0.08 14.85 11.65
C LEU A 221 -1.18 14.01 11.69
N GLY A 222 -1.14 12.79 11.14
CA GLY A 222 -2.29 11.89 11.12
C GLY A 222 -2.12 10.70 10.16
N CYS A 223 -3.12 9.82 10.15
CA CYS A 223 -3.20 8.65 9.28
C CYS A 223 -4.59 8.54 8.64
N ALA A 224 -4.64 8.51 7.30
CA ALA A 224 -5.85 8.23 6.53
C ALA A 224 -5.89 6.74 6.13
N LEU A 225 -7.00 6.08 6.39
CA LEU A 225 -7.21 4.66 6.14
C LEU A 225 -8.52 4.49 5.36
N GLY A 226 -8.45 3.88 4.19
CA GLY A 226 -9.65 3.56 3.43
C GLY A 226 -9.73 2.10 3.02
N GLY A 227 -10.94 1.58 2.84
CA GLY A 227 -11.11 0.14 2.61
C GLY A 227 -10.40 -0.64 3.73
N PHE A 228 -10.52 -0.15 4.98
CA PHE A 228 -9.61 -0.51 6.07
C PHE A 228 -9.72 -1.99 6.42
N VAL A 229 -8.68 -2.76 6.10
CA VAL A 229 -8.61 -4.20 6.35
C VAL A 229 -8.29 -4.43 7.82
N THR A 230 -9.32 -4.75 8.61
CA THR A 230 -9.17 -4.94 10.06
C THR A 230 -9.11 -6.40 10.48
N ASN A 231 -9.66 -7.31 9.65
CA ASN A 231 -9.79 -8.74 9.91
C ASN A 231 -9.57 -9.53 8.62
N ILE A 232 -8.48 -10.31 8.58
CA ILE A 232 -8.05 -11.09 7.41
C ILE A 232 -9.00 -12.26 7.14
N THR A 233 -9.51 -12.93 8.19
CA THR A 233 -10.47 -14.04 8.06
C THR A 233 -11.76 -13.59 7.37
N ALA A 234 -12.31 -12.45 7.78
CA ALA A 234 -13.53 -11.90 7.18
C ALA A 234 -13.35 -11.57 5.68
N THR A 235 -12.16 -11.09 5.29
CA THR A 235 -11.82 -10.88 3.87
C THR A 235 -11.69 -12.20 3.11
N ALA A 236 -11.09 -13.24 3.70
CA ALA A 236 -11.05 -14.57 3.09
C ALA A 236 -12.47 -15.15 2.89
N GLU A 237 -13.34 -15.02 3.90
CA GLU A 237 -14.72 -15.51 3.84
C GLU A 237 -15.56 -14.85 2.75
N ILE A 238 -15.49 -13.53 2.61
CA ILE A 238 -16.31 -12.82 1.60
C ILE A 238 -15.78 -12.99 0.17
N THR A 239 -14.47 -13.20 0.01
CA THR A 239 -13.84 -13.30 -1.32
C THR A 239 -13.78 -14.73 -1.86
N ASP A 240 -13.91 -15.76 -1.02
CA ASP A 240 -13.79 -17.16 -1.45
C ASP A 240 -14.82 -17.54 -2.53
N GLY A 241 -14.36 -18.15 -3.62
CA GLY A 241 -15.19 -18.47 -4.78
C GLY A 241 -15.70 -17.26 -5.58
N GLY A 242 -15.39 -16.03 -5.16
CA GLY A 242 -15.80 -14.80 -5.82
C GLY A 242 -14.78 -14.27 -6.83
N PHE A 243 -15.06 -13.09 -7.40
CA PHE A 243 -14.18 -12.44 -8.37
C PHE A 243 -12.79 -12.11 -7.79
N PHE A 244 -12.74 -11.77 -6.50
CA PHE A 244 -11.50 -11.40 -5.77
C PHE A 244 -10.86 -12.56 -5.00
N ALA A 245 -11.25 -13.81 -5.27
CA ALA A 245 -10.72 -15.00 -4.58
C ALA A 245 -9.19 -15.14 -4.67
N GLY A 246 -8.54 -14.48 -5.64
CA GLY A 246 -7.08 -14.45 -5.74
C GLY A 246 -6.36 -13.81 -4.57
N LEU A 247 -7.03 -13.02 -3.72
CA LEU A 247 -6.42 -12.46 -2.51
C LEU A 247 -6.03 -13.55 -1.52
N ILE A 248 -6.78 -14.65 -1.48
CA ILE A 248 -6.58 -15.76 -0.53
C ILE A 248 -5.20 -16.41 -0.70
N PRO A 249 -4.83 -16.97 -1.87
CA PRO A 249 -3.52 -17.60 -2.03
C PRO A 249 -2.37 -16.60 -1.86
N LEU A 250 -2.53 -15.34 -2.30
CA LEU A 250 -1.51 -14.30 -2.12
C LEU A 250 -1.27 -14.01 -0.63
N ALA A 251 -2.32 -13.84 0.17
CA ALA A 251 -2.22 -13.56 1.60
C ALA A 251 -1.68 -14.76 2.39
N LEU A 252 -2.15 -15.98 2.09
CA LEU A 252 -1.69 -17.19 2.79
C LEU A 252 -0.21 -17.49 2.51
N HIS A 253 0.26 -17.25 1.28
CA HIS A 253 1.69 -17.33 0.98
C HIS A 253 2.49 -16.19 1.63
N GLY A 254 1.93 -14.98 1.71
CA GLY A 254 2.54 -13.86 2.43
C GLY A 254 2.78 -14.19 3.92
N LEU A 255 1.78 -14.72 4.62
CA LEU A 255 1.96 -15.22 5.99
C LEU A 255 2.95 -16.39 6.06
N SER A 256 2.94 -17.29 5.07
CA SER A 256 3.89 -18.41 5.00
C SER A 256 5.35 -17.97 4.83
N ASN A 257 5.59 -16.80 4.21
CA ASN A 257 6.93 -16.25 4.06
C ASN A 257 7.49 -15.67 5.37
N GLU A 258 6.61 -15.24 6.28
CA GLU A 258 6.98 -14.72 7.60
C GLU A 258 6.99 -15.81 8.68
N TYR A 259 6.01 -16.71 8.68
CA TYR A 259 5.76 -17.69 9.74
C TYR A 259 5.99 -19.12 9.25
N GLN A 260 7.10 -19.76 9.66
CA GLN A 260 7.44 -21.11 9.21
C GLN A 260 6.44 -22.18 9.69
N GLU A 261 5.93 -22.07 10.92
CA GLU A 261 4.90 -22.99 11.44
C GLU A 261 3.59 -22.88 10.64
N PHE A 262 3.21 -21.65 10.25
CA PHE A 262 2.06 -21.40 9.38
C PHE A 262 2.25 -22.11 8.04
N LYS A 263 3.41 -21.92 7.41
CA LYS A 263 3.76 -22.54 6.13
C LYS A 263 3.68 -24.07 6.18
N GLN A 264 4.18 -24.67 7.26
CA GLN A 264 4.15 -26.12 7.42
C GLN A 264 2.70 -26.64 7.49
N ILE A 265 1.90 -26.09 8.40
CA ILE A 265 0.51 -26.52 8.60
C ILE A 265 -0.30 -26.27 7.33
N LEU A 266 -0.11 -25.11 6.68
CA LEU A 266 -0.78 -24.81 5.42
C LEU A 266 -0.48 -25.89 4.37
N ASN A 267 0.79 -26.22 4.13
CA ASN A 267 1.20 -27.22 3.14
C ASN A 267 0.67 -28.62 3.42
N GLU A 268 0.64 -29.03 4.69
CA GLU A 268 0.08 -30.33 5.12
C GLU A 268 -1.43 -30.44 4.89
N ASN A 269 -2.13 -29.31 4.75
CA ASN A 269 -3.58 -29.24 4.63
C ASN A 269 -4.08 -28.87 3.23
N ILE A 270 -3.20 -28.71 2.23
CA ILE A 270 -3.60 -28.53 0.83
C ILE A 270 -3.97 -29.91 0.24
N ASP A 271 -5.09 -29.99 -0.48
CA ASP A 271 -5.35 -31.15 -1.32
C ASP A 271 -4.25 -31.26 -2.39
N SER A 272 -3.57 -32.41 -2.43
CA SER A 272 -2.50 -32.72 -3.39
C SER A 272 -2.83 -32.38 -4.85
N GLN A 273 -4.11 -32.47 -5.26
CA GLN A 273 -4.55 -32.12 -6.62
C GLN A 273 -4.53 -30.62 -6.90
N HIS A 274 -4.47 -29.79 -5.85
CA HIS A 274 -4.52 -28.35 -5.91
C HIS A 274 -3.19 -27.67 -5.53
N THR A 275 -2.18 -28.43 -5.07
CA THR A 275 -0.89 -27.87 -4.62
C THR A 275 -0.21 -27.00 -5.68
N GLU A 276 -0.03 -27.50 -6.90
CA GLU A 276 0.63 -26.74 -7.96
C GLU A 276 -0.17 -25.47 -8.33
N PHE A 277 -1.49 -25.61 -8.40
CA PHE A 277 -2.40 -24.49 -8.67
C PHE A 277 -2.30 -23.42 -7.58
N PHE A 278 -2.34 -23.81 -6.31
CA PHE A 278 -2.24 -22.91 -5.16
C PHE A 278 -0.87 -22.22 -5.08
N ASN A 279 0.21 -22.94 -5.39
CA ASN A 279 1.58 -22.41 -5.38
C ASN A 279 1.82 -21.33 -6.45
N GLN A 280 0.93 -21.17 -7.43
CA GLN A 280 0.98 -20.04 -8.36
C GLN A 280 0.84 -18.68 -7.65
N GLY A 281 0.36 -18.64 -6.41
CA GLY A 281 0.35 -17.42 -5.59
C GLY A 281 1.74 -16.90 -5.21
N LEU A 282 2.78 -17.76 -5.20
CA LEU A 282 4.16 -17.35 -4.94
C LEU A 282 4.81 -16.61 -6.12
N GLU A 283 4.28 -16.80 -7.33
CA GLU A 283 4.90 -16.32 -8.58
C GLU A 283 4.20 -15.09 -9.17
N ARG A 284 3.07 -14.66 -8.57
CA ARG A 284 2.17 -13.69 -9.19
C ARG A 284 2.01 -12.45 -8.33
N CYS A 285 2.16 -11.29 -8.96
CA CYS A 285 1.70 -10.03 -8.41
C CYS A 285 0.17 -9.92 -8.46
N PHE A 286 -0.39 -8.94 -7.74
CA PHE A 286 -1.82 -8.73 -7.55
C PHE A 286 -2.68 -8.95 -8.82
N ALA A 287 -2.43 -8.20 -9.90
CA ALA A 287 -3.25 -8.30 -11.11
C ALA A 287 -3.24 -9.70 -11.74
N GLY A 288 -2.07 -10.34 -11.75
CA GLY A 288 -1.91 -11.71 -12.24
C GLY A 288 -2.61 -12.73 -11.33
N GLY A 289 -2.53 -12.54 -10.01
CA GLY A 289 -3.21 -13.37 -9.03
C GLY A 289 -4.74 -13.26 -9.12
N MET A 290 -5.28 -12.03 -9.21
CA MET A 290 -6.72 -11.82 -9.41
C MET A 290 -7.22 -12.50 -10.68
N SER A 291 -6.51 -12.33 -11.81
CA SER A 291 -6.89 -12.94 -13.08
C SER A 291 -6.85 -14.47 -13.05
N PHE A 292 -5.82 -15.05 -12.42
CA PHE A 292 -5.61 -16.50 -12.39
C PHE A 292 -6.56 -17.25 -11.44
N PHE A 293 -6.84 -16.65 -10.28
CA PHE A 293 -7.59 -17.29 -9.20
C PHE A 293 -9.05 -16.86 -9.07
N ARG A 294 -9.54 -15.93 -9.91
CA ARG A 294 -10.95 -15.50 -9.88
C ARG A 294 -11.91 -16.70 -9.93
N PHE A 295 -12.96 -16.62 -9.12
CA PHE A 295 -14.02 -17.63 -9.00
C PHE A 295 -13.56 -19.01 -8.51
N ARG A 296 -12.36 -19.12 -7.94
CA ARG A 296 -11.87 -20.37 -7.35
C ARG A 296 -12.25 -20.43 -5.89
N SER A 297 -12.71 -21.59 -5.44
CA SER A 297 -13.01 -21.84 -4.04
C SER A 297 -11.83 -22.54 -3.37
N PHE A 298 -11.27 -21.89 -2.35
CA PHE A 298 -10.19 -22.40 -1.53
C PHE A 298 -10.74 -23.11 -0.29
N PHE A 299 -11.85 -22.62 0.27
CA PHE A 299 -12.41 -23.12 1.53
C PHE A 299 -13.82 -23.70 1.39
N GLN A 300 -14.62 -23.22 0.43
CA GLN A 300 -16.00 -23.66 0.25
C GLN A 300 -16.19 -24.68 -0.89
N GLY A 301 -17.26 -25.46 -0.80
CA GLY A 301 -17.66 -26.41 -1.84
C GLY A 301 -16.89 -27.74 -1.83
N PRO A 302 -17.22 -28.65 -2.76
CA PRO A 302 -16.69 -30.02 -2.79
C PRO A 302 -15.30 -30.15 -3.45
N ASN A 303 -14.88 -29.18 -4.26
CA ASN A 303 -13.59 -29.16 -4.96
C ASN A 303 -12.70 -28.02 -4.44
N ARG A 304 -12.68 -27.87 -3.10
CA ARG A 304 -11.96 -26.81 -2.40
C ARG A 304 -10.48 -27.15 -2.26
N THR A 305 -9.61 -26.13 -2.30
CA THR A 305 -8.15 -26.29 -2.14
C THR A 305 -7.77 -26.89 -0.79
N PHE A 306 -8.47 -26.51 0.29
CA PHE A 306 -8.22 -27.00 1.64
C PHE A 306 -9.36 -27.94 2.07
N PRO A 307 -9.15 -29.27 2.22
CA PRO A 307 -10.20 -30.19 2.62
C PRO A 307 -10.87 -29.84 3.96
N ARG A 308 -10.17 -29.20 4.89
CA ARG A 308 -10.74 -28.68 6.15
C ARG A 308 -11.67 -27.48 5.96
N GLY A 309 -11.67 -26.83 4.79
CA GLY A 309 -12.44 -25.60 4.57
C GLY A 309 -12.05 -24.49 5.54
N PHE A 310 -13.01 -23.66 5.93
CA PHE A 310 -12.78 -22.54 6.87
C PHE A 310 -12.34 -22.99 8.28
N ASP A 311 -12.51 -24.26 8.65
CA ASP A 311 -11.99 -24.79 9.92
C ASP A 311 -10.46 -24.76 9.98
N LEU A 312 -9.77 -24.66 8.82
CA LEU A 312 -8.31 -24.45 8.79
C LEU A 312 -7.92 -23.08 9.35
N LEU A 313 -8.72 -22.03 9.08
CA LEU A 313 -8.46 -20.69 9.61
C LEU A 313 -8.69 -20.59 11.13
N HIS A 314 -9.35 -21.60 11.71
CA HIS A 314 -9.61 -21.75 13.14
C HIS A 314 -8.69 -22.76 13.82
N ASP A 315 -7.73 -23.35 13.10
CA ASP A 315 -6.66 -24.13 13.69
C ASP A 315 -5.89 -23.30 14.73
N GLU A 316 -5.44 -23.92 15.82
CA GLU A 316 -4.87 -23.18 16.98
C GLU A 316 -3.71 -22.28 16.56
N THR A 317 -2.78 -22.80 15.75
CA THR A 317 -1.59 -22.06 15.32
C THR A 317 -1.92 -21.08 14.18
N ILE A 318 -2.63 -21.53 13.14
CA ILE A 318 -3.01 -20.69 11.99
C ILE A 318 -3.89 -19.52 12.46
N GLY A 319 -4.94 -19.83 13.22
CA GLY A 319 -5.89 -18.86 13.73
C GLY A 319 -5.22 -17.85 14.65
N LYS A 320 -4.30 -18.28 15.52
CA LYS A 320 -3.52 -17.36 16.34
C LYS A 320 -2.66 -16.42 15.51
N ILE A 321 -1.93 -16.94 14.52
CA ILE A 321 -1.07 -16.11 13.65
C ILE A 321 -1.89 -15.11 12.85
N ILE A 322 -3.05 -15.50 12.32
CA ILE A 322 -3.97 -14.59 11.61
C ILE A 322 -4.46 -13.50 12.56
N GLN A 323 -4.94 -13.87 13.76
CA GLN A 323 -5.44 -12.91 14.74
C GLN A 323 -4.35 -11.94 15.21
N ASP A 324 -3.13 -12.41 15.44
CA ASP A 324 -1.98 -11.57 15.82
C ASP A 324 -1.59 -10.55 14.73
N ASN A 325 -2.05 -10.76 13.49
CA ASN A 325 -1.86 -9.86 12.35
C ASN A 325 -3.10 -9.02 11.99
N CYS A 326 -4.14 -9.06 12.82
CA CYS A 326 -5.34 -8.24 12.68
C CYS A 326 -5.40 -7.13 13.73
N VAL A 327 -5.51 -5.86 13.29
CA VAL A 327 -5.58 -4.70 14.20
C VAL A 327 -6.76 -4.77 15.19
N CYS A 328 -7.86 -5.46 14.85
CA CYS A 328 -9.01 -5.61 15.74
C CYS A 328 -8.76 -6.50 16.97
N HIS A 329 -7.69 -7.29 16.96
CA HIS A 329 -7.27 -8.13 18.09
C HIS A 329 -6.20 -7.46 18.97
N LEU A 330 -5.78 -6.24 18.65
CA LEU A 330 -4.90 -5.46 19.51
C LEU A 330 -5.60 -5.04 20.80
N ASN A 331 -4.81 -4.62 21.78
CA ASN A 331 -5.29 -4.06 23.04
C ASN A 331 -5.04 -2.54 23.10
N GLN A 332 -5.54 -1.89 24.17
CA GLN A 332 -5.49 -0.45 24.35
C GLN A 332 -4.07 0.15 24.34
N THR A 333 -3.02 -0.63 24.62
CA THR A 333 -1.62 -0.14 24.55
C THR A 333 -1.22 0.31 23.14
N TYR A 334 -1.89 -0.23 22.11
CA TYR A 334 -1.69 0.12 20.70
C TYR A 334 -2.69 1.16 20.18
N LEU A 335 -3.41 1.86 21.07
CA LEU A 335 -4.31 2.93 20.67
C LEU A 335 -3.53 4.06 19.96
N PRO A 336 -3.86 4.40 18.69
CA PRO A 336 -3.16 5.47 17.99
C PRO A 336 -3.16 6.80 18.75
N GLN A 337 -1.99 7.44 18.82
CA GLN A 337 -1.82 8.76 19.45
C GLN A 337 -1.78 9.93 18.45
N ILE A 338 -2.04 9.64 17.18
CA ILE A 338 -2.16 10.59 16.08
C ILE A 338 -3.61 10.61 15.57
N PRO A 339 -4.05 11.72 14.96
CA PRO A 339 -5.37 11.79 14.31
C PRO A 339 -5.58 10.71 13.28
N ILE A 340 -6.76 10.07 13.30
CA ILE A 340 -7.14 9.06 12.30
C ILE A 340 -8.34 9.54 11.47
N PHE A 341 -8.27 9.34 10.17
CA PHE A 341 -9.38 9.47 9.23
C PHE A 341 -9.68 8.12 8.59
N LEU A 342 -10.88 7.59 8.83
CA LEU A 342 -11.39 6.38 8.21
C LEU A 342 -12.37 6.74 7.10
N TYR A 343 -12.30 6.06 5.95
CA TYR A 343 -13.34 6.14 4.93
C TYR A 343 -13.64 4.77 4.34
N HIS A 344 -14.91 4.42 4.19
CA HIS A 344 -15.28 3.05 3.81
C HIS A 344 -16.65 3.01 3.13
N GLY A 345 -16.82 2.10 2.17
CA GLY A 345 -18.07 1.91 1.45
C GLY A 345 -18.98 0.91 2.16
N LEU A 346 -20.28 1.17 2.21
CA LEU A 346 -21.25 0.29 2.85
C LEU A 346 -21.32 -1.08 2.17
N PHE A 347 -21.17 -1.11 0.84
CA PHE A 347 -21.30 -2.30 0.02
C PHE A 347 -19.96 -2.94 -0.33
N ASP A 348 -18.92 -2.65 0.45
CA ASP A 348 -17.58 -3.20 0.25
C ASP A 348 -17.61 -4.75 0.25
N GLU A 349 -17.33 -5.31 -0.93
CA GLU A 349 -17.40 -6.72 -1.28
C GLU A 349 -16.08 -7.48 -1.05
N ILE A 350 -15.05 -6.79 -0.54
CA ILE A 350 -13.72 -7.36 -0.23
C ILE A 350 -13.41 -7.23 1.26
N VAL A 351 -13.73 -6.07 1.84
CA VAL A 351 -13.43 -5.70 3.22
C VAL A 351 -14.74 -5.29 3.90
N PRO A 352 -15.41 -6.22 4.61
CA PRO A 352 -16.72 -5.96 5.17
C PRO A 352 -16.74 -4.75 6.12
N ILE A 353 -17.69 -3.84 5.92
CA ILE A 353 -17.88 -2.61 6.72
C ILE A 353 -17.99 -2.84 8.24
N THR A 354 -18.35 -4.06 8.65
CA THR A 354 -18.41 -4.48 10.05
C THR A 354 -17.07 -4.32 10.77
N GLY A 355 -15.96 -4.57 10.08
CA GLY A 355 -14.60 -4.41 10.61
C GLY A 355 -14.25 -2.96 10.98
N PRO A 356 -14.25 -2.02 10.02
CA PRO A 356 -14.04 -0.59 10.29
C PRO A 356 -15.00 -0.01 11.35
N ARG A 357 -16.29 -0.39 11.32
CA ARG A 357 -17.24 0.01 12.37
C ARG A 357 -16.88 -0.55 13.75
N HIS A 358 -16.36 -1.78 13.82
CA HIS A 358 -15.87 -2.36 15.07
C HIS A 358 -14.65 -1.59 15.59
N ILE A 359 -13.65 -1.34 14.74
CA ILE A 359 -12.47 -0.56 15.14
C ILE A 359 -12.85 0.84 15.60
N PHE A 360 -13.76 1.52 14.90
CA PHE A 360 -14.25 2.83 15.31
C PHE A 360 -14.78 2.77 16.75
N LYS A 361 -15.71 1.86 17.04
CA LYS A 361 -16.27 1.69 18.40
C LYS A 361 -15.18 1.34 19.43
N GLN A 362 -14.27 0.44 19.07
CA GLN A 362 -13.20 -0.02 19.95
C GLN A 362 -12.25 1.12 20.33
N TRP A 363 -11.68 1.84 19.36
CA TRP A 363 -10.77 2.95 19.61
C TRP A 363 -11.45 4.12 20.31
N CYS A 364 -12.73 4.39 20.02
CA CYS A 364 -13.51 5.37 20.79
C CYS A 364 -13.70 4.96 22.25
N SER A 365 -14.00 3.68 22.51
CA SER A 365 -14.13 3.17 23.89
C SER A 365 -12.82 3.23 24.67
N TRP A 366 -11.68 3.16 23.98
CA TRP A 366 -10.35 3.31 24.55
C TRP A 366 -9.91 4.77 24.73
N GLY A 367 -10.70 5.74 24.24
CA GLY A 367 -10.46 7.16 24.45
C GLY A 367 -9.53 7.82 23.44
N ILE A 368 -9.51 7.35 22.18
CA ILE A 368 -8.79 8.03 21.09
C ILE A 368 -9.17 9.52 21.02
N LYS A 369 -8.17 10.38 20.81
CA LYS A 369 -8.37 11.84 20.87
C LYS A 369 -8.98 12.44 19.60
N SER A 370 -8.77 11.80 18.46
CA SER A 370 -9.26 12.25 17.16
C SER A 370 -9.45 11.05 16.25
N LEU A 371 -10.70 10.71 15.97
CA LEU A 371 -11.09 9.68 15.01
C LEU A 371 -12.31 10.15 14.22
N GLU A 372 -12.09 10.42 12.94
CA GLU A 372 -13.17 10.72 11.99
C GLU A 372 -13.44 9.48 11.13
N PHE A 373 -14.71 9.13 10.95
CA PHE A 373 -15.13 8.05 10.07
C PHE A 373 -16.18 8.56 9.07
N ALA A 374 -15.77 8.66 7.81
CA ALA A 374 -16.60 9.00 6.67
C ALA A 374 -17.10 7.73 5.95
N GLU A 375 -18.27 7.26 6.35
CA GLU A 375 -18.90 6.08 5.74
C GLU A 375 -19.74 6.48 4.53
N ASP A 376 -19.50 5.84 3.40
CA ASP A 376 -20.19 6.07 2.12
C ASP A 376 -21.29 5.02 1.92
N LEU A 377 -22.51 5.45 1.66
CA LEU A 377 -23.69 4.60 1.57
C LEU A 377 -23.95 4.02 0.17
N LEU A 378 -23.21 4.43 -0.86
CA LEU A 378 -23.47 4.04 -2.25
C LEU A 378 -22.32 3.27 -2.91
N THR A 379 -21.14 3.22 -2.29
CA THR A 379 -19.95 2.62 -2.90
C THR A 379 -19.61 1.22 -2.39
N ALA A 380 -19.04 0.43 -3.31
CA ALA A 380 -18.36 -0.84 -3.08
C ALA A 380 -16.83 -0.61 -3.01
N HIS A 381 -16.01 -1.66 -2.85
CA HIS A 381 -14.58 -1.55 -2.57
C HIS A 381 -13.81 -0.75 -3.63
N VAL A 382 -13.98 -1.09 -4.92
CA VAL A 382 -13.21 -0.46 -6.00
C VAL A 382 -13.69 0.98 -6.25
N GLY A 383 -15.00 1.22 -6.22
CA GLY A 383 -15.57 2.56 -6.39
C GLY A 383 -15.18 3.49 -5.25
N GLN A 384 -15.20 2.99 -4.00
CA GLN A 384 -14.83 3.76 -2.83
C GLN A 384 -13.35 4.18 -2.84
N GLN A 385 -12.48 3.40 -3.49
CA GLN A 385 -11.09 3.77 -3.66
C GLN A 385 -10.95 5.13 -4.35
N ILE A 386 -11.76 5.41 -5.36
CA ILE A 386 -11.71 6.65 -6.14
C ILE A 386 -12.55 7.74 -5.45
N ILE A 387 -13.82 7.43 -5.15
CA ILE A 387 -14.78 8.38 -4.58
C ILE A 387 -14.35 8.85 -3.20
N GLY A 388 -13.92 7.92 -2.34
CA GLY A 388 -13.49 8.22 -0.97
C GLY A 388 -12.12 8.90 -0.90
N ALA A 389 -11.25 8.72 -1.90
CA ALA A 389 -9.94 9.36 -1.92
C ALA A 389 -10.02 10.89 -1.97
N ALA A 390 -11.07 11.46 -2.54
CA ALA A 390 -11.29 12.91 -2.51
C ALA A 390 -11.49 13.44 -1.08
N ALA A 391 -12.25 12.70 -0.24
CA ALA A 391 -12.43 13.04 1.17
C ALA A 391 -11.12 12.86 1.95
N ALA A 392 -10.41 11.75 1.72
CA ALA A 392 -9.11 11.51 2.34
C ALA A 392 -8.09 12.61 1.99
N TRP A 393 -7.98 12.97 0.71
CA TRP A 393 -7.10 14.04 0.27
C TRP A 393 -7.46 15.39 0.88
N THR A 394 -8.75 15.72 0.97
CA THR A 394 -9.22 16.96 1.60
C THR A 394 -8.82 17.01 3.08
N TRP A 395 -8.93 15.89 3.80
CA TRP A 395 -8.48 15.78 5.18
C TRP A 395 -6.95 15.88 5.32
N ILE A 396 -6.19 15.22 4.44
CA ILE A 396 -4.72 15.27 4.41
C ILE A 396 -4.24 16.71 4.14
N GLU A 397 -4.79 17.37 3.13
CA GLU A 397 -4.44 18.75 2.77
C GLU A 397 -4.75 19.72 3.92
N LYS A 398 -5.89 19.53 4.61
CA LYS A 398 -6.25 20.31 5.80
C LYS A 398 -5.17 20.21 6.88
N LEU A 399 -4.69 19.01 7.19
CA LEU A 399 -3.63 18.82 8.19
C LEU A 399 -2.32 19.50 7.79
N PHE A 400 -1.88 19.33 6.54
CA PHE A 400 -0.67 19.99 6.04
C PHE A 400 -0.75 21.52 6.03
N ASN A 401 -1.96 22.08 5.99
CA ASN A 401 -2.21 23.51 6.05
C ASN A 401 -2.46 24.03 7.48
N GLY A 402 -2.22 23.20 8.49
CA GLY A 402 -2.36 23.57 9.91
C GLY A 402 -3.80 23.59 10.41
N GLY A 403 -4.74 23.00 9.66
CA GLY A 403 -6.11 22.80 10.10
C GLY A 403 -6.19 21.70 11.15
N ASN A 404 -7.10 21.87 12.12
CA ASN A 404 -7.29 20.91 13.19
C ASN A 404 -8.14 19.71 12.72
N PRO A 405 -7.77 18.47 13.10
CA PRO A 405 -8.66 17.32 12.94
C PRO A 405 -9.88 17.44 13.86
N VAL A 406 -10.82 16.50 13.77
CA VAL A 406 -11.95 16.43 14.71
C VAL A 406 -11.47 16.14 16.13
N GLU A 407 -12.21 16.61 17.12
CA GLU A 407 -11.99 16.22 18.52
C GLU A 407 -12.90 15.05 18.90
N GLY A 408 -12.34 14.07 19.61
CA GLY A 408 -13.05 12.85 19.98
C GLY A 408 -13.34 11.96 18.77
N CYS A 409 -14.54 11.39 18.75
CA CYS A 409 -14.97 10.44 17.73
C CYS A 409 -16.16 10.95 16.94
N VAL A 410 -16.04 11.03 15.62
CA VAL A 410 -17.09 11.49 14.72
C VAL A 410 -17.31 10.44 13.63
N HIS A 411 -18.47 9.79 13.62
CA HIS A 411 -18.89 8.89 12.54
C HIS A 411 -20.04 9.52 11.77
N THR A 412 -19.84 9.75 10.48
CA THR A 412 -20.84 10.35 9.60
C THR A 412 -21.07 9.44 8.40
N GLN A 413 -22.33 9.06 8.20
CA GLN A 413 -22.78 8.39 6.99
C GLN A 413 -23.19 9.41 5.94
N ARG A 414 -22.74 9.23 4.70
CA ARG A 414 -23.04 10.10 3.57
C ARG A 414 -23.49 9.27 2.38
N LEU A 415 -24.38 9.83 1.56
CA LEU A 415 -24.73 9.18 0.29
C LEU A 415 -23.47 8.92 -0.54
N ASN A 416 -22.55 9.88 -0.58
CA ASN A 416 -21.31 9.74 -1.32
C ASN A 416 -20.24 10.69 -0.76
N ASN A 417 -19.02 10.21 -0.54
CA ASN A 417 -17.94 11.00 0.05
C ASN A 417 -17.33 12.03 -0.91
N LEU A 418 -17.41 11.85 -2.23
CA LEU A 418 -16.89 12.81 -3.20
C LEU A 418 -17.68 14.13 -3.18
N TYR A 419 -19.02 14.06 -3.13
CA TYR A 419 -19.88 15.24 -3.21
C TYR A 419 -20.32 15.79 -1.85
N PHE A 420 -20.47 14.93 -0.84
CA PHE A 420 -21.06 15.30 0.45
C PHE A 420 -20.07 15.35 1.61
N TYR A 421 -18.80 14.98 1.40
CA TYR A 421 -17.76 15.32 2.37
C TYR A 421 -17.50 16.83 2.32
N PRO A 422 -17.40 17.51 3.48
CA PRO A 422 -17.25 18.97 3.50
C PRO A 422 -15.94 19.41 2.84
N GLU A 423 -15.97 20.58 2.22
CA GLU A 423 -14.77 21.29 1.71
C GLU A 423 -13.98 20.57 0.62
N VAL A 424 -14.50 19.49 0.02
CA VAL A 424 -13.88 18.89 -1.17
C VAL A 424 -13.89 19.91 -2.32
N LYS A 425 -12.71 20.39 -2.70
CA LYS A 425 -12.52 21.36 -3.79
C LYS A 425 -12.96 20.77 -5.13
N GLN A 426 -13.46 21.63 -6.03
CA GLN A 426 -13.88 21.19 -7.36
C GLN A 426 -12.73 20.52 -8.14
N GLU A 427 -11.52 21.08 -8.07
CA GLU A 427 -10.33 20.50 -8.70
C GLU A 427 -10.02 19.08 -8.19
N THR A 428 -10.23 18.82 -6.90
CA THR A 428 -10.08 17.48 -6.31
C THR A 428 -11.15 16.53 -6.84
N LYS A 429 -12.40 17.00 -6.98
CA LYS A 429 -13.49 16.20 -7.57
C LYS A 429 -13.17 15.84 -9.02
N ASP A 430 -12.82 16.83 -9.82
CA ASP A 430 -12.49 16.67 -11.24
C ASP A 430 -11.30 15.70 -11.43
N TYR A 431 -10.28 15.80 -10.57
CA TYR A 431 -9.13 14.91 -10.59
C TYR A 431 -9.51 13.45 -10.38
N PHE A 432 -10.25 13.13 -9.32
CA PHE A 432 -10.60 11.74 -9.02
C PHE A 432 -11.67 11.17 -9.97
N LEU A 433 -12.66 11.98 -10.39
CA LEU A 433 -13.65 11.58 -11.40
C LEU A 433 -13.02 11.28 -12.76
N GLY A 434 -11.99 12.05 -13.16
CA GLY A 434 -11.28 11.82 -14.42
C GLY A 434 -10.70 10.40 -14.57
N PHE A 435 -10.44 9.71 -13.45
CA PHE A 435 -10.00 8.31 -13.47
C PHE A 435 -11.14 7.30 -13.55
N GLU A 436 -12.29 7.61 -12.97
CA GLU A 436 -13.45 6.73 -13.03
C GLU A 436 -13.92 6.59 -14.48
N PHE A 437 -13.98 7.70 -15.21
CA PHE A 437 -14.33 7.71 -16.64
C PHE A 437 -13.28 7.02 -17.51
N SER A 438 -11.97 7.22 -17.25
CA SER A 438 -10.92 6.61 -18.08
C SER A 438 -10.82 5.09 -17.89
N ILE A 439 -11.10 4.57 -16.69
CA ILE A 439 -11.16 3.13 -16.44
C ILE A 439 -12.43 2.52 -17.06
N LEU A 440 -13.58 3.18 -16.92
CA LEU A 440 -14.81 2.75 -17.61
C LEU A 440 -14.61 2.73 -19.13
N ASP A 441 -14.05 3.77 -19.72
CA ASP A 441 -13.80 3.85 -21.16
C ASP A 441 -12.80 2.78 -21.64
N TYR A 442 -11.78 2.46 -20.83
CA TYR A 442 -10.81 1.40 -21.12
C TYR A 442 -11.41 -0.01 -21.01
N ILE A 443 -12.26 -0.26 -20.02
CA ILE A 443 -12.91 -1.57 -19.81
C ILE A 443 -14.05 -1.81 -20.80
N ILE A 444 -14.81 -0.77 -21.14
CA ILE A 444 -16.06 -0.90 -21.93
C ILE A 444 -15.81 -0.57 -23.42
N GLY A 445 -14.63 -0.04 -23.78
CA GLY A 445 -14.31 0.30 -25.17
C GLY A 445 -15.07 1.53 -25.66
N GLY A 446 -14.83 2.67 -25.02
CA GLY A 446 -15.10 4.00 -25.55
C GLY A 446 -16.55 4.51 -25.55
N LYS A 447 -16.68 5.72 -24.99
CA LYS A 447 -17.83 6.64 -24.98
C LYS A 447 -18.88 6.30 -23.94
N THR A 448 -18.62 6.72 -22.70
CA THR A 448 -19.70 7.04 -21.76
C THR A 448 -20.71 8.00 -22.40
N PHE A 449 -21.98 7.64 -22.19
CA PHE A 449 -23.18 8.39 -22.54
C PHE A 449 -23.05 9.88 -22.23
N ASP A 450 -23.32 10.69 -23.25
CA ASP A 450 -23.57 12.12 -23.13
C ASP A 450 -24.88 12.30 -22.35
N ILE A 451 -24.79 12.43 -21.02
CA ILE A 451 -25.90 12.93 -20.21
C ILE A 451 -25.80 14.45 -20.22
N SER A 452 -26.07 15.04 -21.39
CA SER A 452 -26.49 16.43 -21.46
C SER A 452 -27.91 16.51 -20.89
N ILE A 453 -28.01 17.00 -19.67
CA ILE A 453 -29.28 17.46 -19.10
C ILE A 453 -29.59 18.78 -19.82
N SER A 454 -30.51 18.72 -20.79
CA SER A 454 -31.26 19.87 -21.30
C SER A 454 -32.49 20.13 -20.44
#